data_AF-A0A7Y0PB64-F1
#
_entry.id   AF-A0A7Y0PB64-F1
#
_cell.length_a   1.000
_cell.length_b   1.000
_cell.length_c   1.000
_cell.angle_alpha   90.00
_cell.angle_beta   90.00
_cell.angle_gamma   90.00
#
_symmetry.space_group_name_H-M   'P 1'
#
loop_
_entity.id
_entity.type
_entity.pdbx_description
1 polymer ?
#
loop_
_entity_poly.entity_id
_entity_poly.type
_entity_poly.pdbx_seq_one_letter_code
_entity_poly.pdbx_strand_id
1 'polypeptide(L)' 'MLRNLPDHHREIIVATYFQRRTTREAARLLGLTPALASARLYRAMRDLSAMLAADHPRMPLT' A
#
# COMPACT_ATOMS: atom_id res chain seq x y z
N MET A 1 -3.45 7.06 -9.09
CA MET A 1 -3.61 6.41 -7.78
C MET A 1 -2.38 5.61 -7.37
N LEU A 2 -2.24 4.32 -7.73
CA LEU A 2 -1.11 3.51 -7.24
C LEU A 2 0.28 4.00 -7.69
N ARG A 3 0.38 4.58 -8.90
CA ARG A 3 1.62 5.20 -9.42
C ARG A 3 2.03 6.47 -8.69
N ASN A 4 1.14 7.07 -7.91
CA ASN A 4 1.39 8.31 -7.17
C ASN A 4 1.92 8.04 -5.75
N LEU A 5 1.94 6.78 -5.32
CA LEU A 5 2.55 6.39 -4.06
C LEU A 5 4.09 6.41 -4.17
N PRO A 6 4.79 6.72 -3.07
CA PRO A 6 6.23 6.50 -2.98
C PRO A 6 6.60 5.06 -3.36
N ASP A 7 7.77 4.88 -3.98
CA ASP A 7 8.19 3.60 -4.55
C ASP A 7 8.13 2.45 -3.53
N HIS A 8 8.64 2.70 -2.32
CA HIS A 8 8.62 1.71 -1.24
C HIS A 8 7.20 1.33 -0.78
N HIS A 9 6.22 2.24 -0.86
CA HIS A 9 4.80 1.94 -0.59
C HIS A 9 4.17 1.14 -1.72
N ARG A 10 4.51 1.46 -2.98
CA ARG A 10 4.02 0.72 -4.14
C ARG A 10 4.56 -0.71 -4.16
N GLU A 11 5.84 -0.89 -3.90
CA GLU A 11 6.52 -2.20 -3.90
C GLU A 11 5.90 -3.18 -2.90
N ILE A 12 5.64 -2.74 -1.66
CA ILE A 12 5.04 -3.60 -0.64
C ILE A 12 3.61 -4.01 -1.04
N ILE A 13 2.82 -3.09 -1.63
CA ILE A 13 1.46 -3.38 -2.12
C ILE A 13 1.51 -4.36 -3.29
N VAL A 14 2.42 -4.16 -4.25
CA VAL A 14 2.60 -5.06 -5.40
C VAL A 14 2.95 -6.47 -4.94
N ALA A 15 3.92 -6.60 -4.04
CA ALA A 15 4.30 -7.90 -3.50
C ALA A 15 3.11 -8.60 -2.81
N THR A 16 2.34 -7.89 -1.99
CA THR A 16 1.29 -8.53 -1.17
C THR A 16 -0.01 -8.79 -1.92
N TYR A 17 -0.52 -7.81 -2.65
CA TYR A 17 -1.85 -7.90 -3.28
C TYR A 17 -1.80 -8.38 -4.73
N PHE A 18 -0.77 -8.01 -5.49
CA PHE A 18 -0.69 -8.37 -6.91
C PHE A 18 0.07 -9.68 -7.11
N GLN A 19 1.13 -9.92 -6.33
CA GLN A 19 1.91 -11.16 -6.39
C GLN A 19 1.48 -12.20 -5.34
N ARG A 20 0.44 -11.90 -4.56
CA ARG A 20 -0.15 -12.79 -3.52
C ARG A 20 0.87 -13.29 -2.49
N ARG A 21 1.94 -12.53 -2.23
CA ARG A 21 2.88 -12.85 -1.15
C ARG A 21 2.27 -12.51 0.20
N THR A 22 2.52 -13.33 1.20
CA THR A 22 2.31 -12.92 2.59
C THR A 22 3.24 -11.77 2.96
N THR A 23 2.91 -11.00 4.00
CA THR A 23 3.77 -9.91 4.49
C THR A 23 5.18 -10.38 4.84
N ARG A 24 5.33 -11.62 5.33
CA ARG A 24 6.64 -12.24 5.64
C ARG A 24 7.45 -12.57 4.39
N GLU A 25 6.80 -13.01 3.32
CA GLU A 25 7.46 -13.25 2.04
C GLU A 25 7.84 -11.95 1.35
N ALA A 26 6.95 -10.95 1.39
CA ALA A 26 7.26 -9.60 0.91
C ALA A 26 8.43 -8.98 1.68
N ALA A 27 8.52 -9.19 3.00
CA ALA A 27 9.66 -8.75 3.80
C ALA A 27 10.98 -9.34 3.28
N ARG A 28 11.00 -10.66 3.03
CA ARG A 28 12.18 -11.34 2.47
C ARG A 28 12.53 -10.83 1.07
N LEU A 29 11.54 -10.66 0.21
CA LEU A 29 11.71 -10.16 -1.16
C LEU A 29 12.33 -8.76 -1.20
N LEU A 30 11.89 -7.88 -0.29
CA LEU A 30 12.27 -6.47 -0.26
C LEU A 30 13.45 -6.16 0.69
N GLY A 31 14.08 -7.18 1.29
CA GLY A 31 15.19 -6.98 2.23
C GLY A 31 14.77 -6.26 3.52
N LEU A 32 13.54 -6.47 4.00
CA LEU A 32 12.99 -5.84 5.20
C LEU A 32 12.87 -6.83 6.35
N THR A 33 12.84 -6.31 7.58
CA THR A 33 12.35 -7.08 8.72
C THR A 33 10.83 -7.29 8.60
N PRO A 34 10.27 -8.38 9.14
CA PRO A 34 8.81 -8.60 9.13
C PRO A 34 8.02 -7.45 9.77
N ALA A 35 8.54 -6.87 10.85
CA ALA A 35 7.92 -5.73 11.53
C ALA A 35 7.88 -4.49 10.62
N LEU A 36 8.99 -4.17 9.94
CA LEU A 36 9.06 -3.04 9.01
C LEU A 36 8.16 -3.25 7.79
N ALA A 37 8.08 -4.47 7.26
CA ALA A 37 7.17 -4.81 6.16
C ALA A 37 5.70 -4.58 6.55
N SER A 38 5.28 -5.03 7.74
CA SER A 38 3.93 -4.80 8.26
C SER A 38 3.63 -3.30 8.44
N ALA A 39 4.55 -2.55 9.06
CA ALA A 39 4.38 -1.11 9.26
C ALA A 39 4.31 -0.35 7.93
N ARG A 40 5.15 -0.74 6.95
CA ARG A 40 5.16 -0.15 5.61
C ARG A 40 3.88 -0.47 4.85
N LEU A 41 3.38 -1.70 4.91
CA LEU A 41 2.11 -2.07 4.28
C LEU A 41 0.95 -1.27 4.86
N TYR A 42 0.89 -1.13 6.19
CA TYR A 42 -0.13 -0.31 6.85
C TYR A 42 -0.11 1.14 6.37
N ARG A 43 1.07 1.78 6.36
CA ARG A 43 1.22 3.17 5.90
C ARG A 43 0.86 3.33 4.42
N ALA A 44 1.34 2.41 3.57
CA ALA A 44 1.03 2.41 2.15
C ALA A 44 -0.48 2.33 1.89
N MET A 45 -1.20 1.46 2.62
CA MET A 45 -2.66 1.34 2.51
C MET A 45 -3.39 2.57 3.04
N ARG A 46 -2.90 3.17 4.14
CA ARG A 46 -3.45 4.42 4.68
C ARG A 46 -3.33 5.58 3.68
N ASP A 47 -2.16 5.74 3.07
CA ASP A 47 -1.92 6.77 2.06
C ASP A 47 -2.79 6.54 0.81
N LEU A 48 -2.90 5.29 0.36
CA LEU A 48 -3.75 4.93 -0.77
C LEU A 48 -5.22 5.26 -0.49
N SER A 49 -5.72 4.95 0.71
CA SER A 49 -7.08 5.28 1.12
C SER A 49 -7.32 6.79 1.15
N ALA A 50 -6.37 7.57 1.65
CA ALA A 50 -6.47 9.03 1.67
C ALA A 50 -6.51 9.62 0.25
N MET A 51 -5.68 9.10 -0.67
CA MET A 51 -5.70 9.51 -2.07
C MET A 51 -7.03 9.21 -2.75
N LEU A 52 -7.59 8.02 -2.53
CA LEU A 52 -8.89 7.64 -3.10
C LEU A 52 -10.03 8.49 -2.55
N ALA A 53 -9.99 8.83 -1.26
CA ALA A 53 -10.99 9.72 -0.65
C ALA A 53 -10.89 11.16 -1.18
N ALA A 54 -9.69 11.63 -1.51
CA ALA A 54 -9.49 12.95 -2.11
C ALA A 54 -9.91 13.00 -3.59
N ASP A 55 -9.73 11.89 -4.32
CA ASP A 55 -10.11 11.76 -5.74
C ASP A 55 -11.62 11.62 -5.96
N HIS A 56 -12.33 11.07 -4.98
CA HIS A 56 -13.78 10.94 -4.99
C HIS A 56 -14.43 11.92 -4.02
N PRO A 57 -14.54 13.23 -4.37
CA PRO A 57 -15.32 14.16 -3.56
C PRO A 57 -16.75 13.63 -3.50
N ARG A 58 -17.26 13.35 -2.29
CA ARG A 58 -18.63 12.84 -2.09
C ARG A 58 -19.60 13.65 -2.93
N MET A 59 -20.21 13.02 -3.93
CA MET A 59 -21.26 13.63 -4.71
C MET A 59 -22.45 13.86 -3.74
N PRO A 60 -22.93 15.10 -3.55
CA PRO A 60 -24.07 15.33 -2.69
C PRO A 60 -25.27 14.61 -3.30
N LEU A 61 -25.92 13.75 -2.52
CA LEU A 61 -27.19 13.16 -2.88
C LEU A 61 -28.23 14.30 -2.89
N THR A 62 -28.55 14.80 -4.08
CA THR A 62 -29.73 15.63 -4.33
C THR A 62 -30.95 14.76 -4.56
#